data_AF-C7PYD7-F1
#
_entry.id   AF-C7PYD7-F1
#
_cell.length_a   1.000
_cell.length_b   1.000
_cell.length_c   1.000
_cell.angle_alpha   90.00
_cell.angle_beta   90.00
_cell.angle_gamma   90.00
#
_symmetry.space_group_name_H-M   'P 1'
#
loop_
_entity.id
_entity.type
_entity.pdbx_description
1 polymer ?
#
loop_
_entity_poly.entity_id
_entity_poly.type
_entity_poly.pdbx_seq_one_letter_code
_entity_poly.pdbx_strand_id
1 'polypeptide(L)'
;MTPQPRPSPSPTAQALAVHVFFSAEGEHARASYARLRDLWTACGDSLGMTTPVPRLGMPVELPPTLAAPSVLGPAAARQSVAEGIVQAFVVRERDVYCLAVMIAPDAAERLGWSELEARWSAVVTAGASAGAGTPNAVPLGEARLFLALVNTMPDGVAAPSGVREAMPQHPDTDEAWWRRGHRTDSGLLLWETASRPDDRAVRRFAVVASRRDEKLMDAWVWTRGEAEVPPFGRYLMHMAKIRHELRIHAGGDAVRRLRTEADSRVERLLQLLEGEIPAGPAELVAASTRLAVLRVQSAGLIAALTRLREMRRTVQIAQWNMAAALGEDGGIEGQASAVSGPGHIRARASDNEVGGPVSGRPGTTGSRPGTPPATPLTDDRALADWFATRLDDDALYVAAACDRTRDVAEITATVVEHGLHEHRQAAEDHRDRFSLLQTAIIGAVLMVLTAVQALGYRVPVSGPVKAPLVAVLGAVTLFLAAFVLRLATASDHRPQALLSHIAAGLSGAALVWLLVAIGWTEQAHHSSPRGLTCLVSGFGFVVGVAVARLLSRRGLAA
;
A
#
# COMPACT_ATOMS: atom_id res chain seq x y z
N MET A 1 -35.27 53.38 -36.85
CA MET A 1 -34.70 52.15 -37.45
C MET A 1 -33.73 51.56 -36.46
N THR A 2 -34.16 50.53 -35.72
CA THR A 2 -33.27 49.76 -34.85
C THR A 2 -32.32 48.96 -35.76
N PRO A 3 -30.99 49.07 -35.60
CA PRO A 3 -30.07 48.31 -36.44
C PRO A 3 -30.37 46.82 -36.29
N GLN A 4 -30.63 46.15 -37.41
CA GLN A 4 -30.82 44.72 -37.47
C GLN A 4 -29.59 44.05 -36.83
N PRO A 5 -29.75 43.11 -35.88
CA PRO A 5 -28.62 42.45 -35.26
C PRO A 5 -27.79 41.78 -36.35
N ARG A 6 -26.50 42.12 -36.43
CA ARG A 6 -25.59 41.47 -37.36
C ARG A 6 -25.65 39.96 -37.09
N PRO A 7 -25.76 39.12 -38.13
CA PRO A 7 -25.76 37.67 -37.94
C PRO A 7 -24.50 37.27 -37.16
N SER A 8 -24.68 36.51 -36.08
CA SER A 8 -23.58 35.99 -35.28
C SER A 8 -22.61 35.22 -36.20
N PRO A 9 -21.28 35.34 -36.00
CA PRO A 9 -20.32 34.64 -36.83
C PRO A 9 -20.53 33.13 -36.70
N SER A 10 -20.95 32.49 -37.79
CA SER A 10 -21.08 31.03 -37.87
C SER A 10 -19.70 30.39 -38.05
N PRO A 11 -19.40 29.30 -37.31
CA PRO A 11 -18.15 28.57 -37.51
C PRO A 11 -18.12 27.91 -38.90
N THR A 12 -17.02 28.12 -39.61
CA THR A 12 -16.73 27.48 -40.90
C THR A 12 -15.50 26.59 -40.79
N ALA A 13 -15.27 25.70 -41.77
CA ALA A 13 -14.13 24.76 -41.75
C ALA A 13 -14.04 24.00 -40.42
N GLN A 14 -15.15 23.36 -40.02
CA GLN A 14 -15.22 22.60 -38.78
C GLN A 14 -14.36 21.34 -38.89
N ALA A 15 -13.48 21.15 -37.92
CA ALA A 15 -12.60 19.99 -37.82
C ALA A 15 -12.53 19.47 -36.38
N LEU A 16 -12.05 18.24 -36.22
CA LEU A 16 -11.81 17.61 -34.93
C LEU A 16 -10.36 17.12 -34.85
N ALA A 17 -9.58 17.67 -33.92
CA ALA A 17 -8.29 17.12 -33.53
C ALA A 17 -8.44 16.37 -32.20
N VAL A 18 -7.89 15.16 -32.11
CA VAL A 18 -7.92 14.34 -30.89
C VAL A 18 -6.50 13.99 -30.49
N HIS A 19 -6.19 14.16 -29.21
CA HIS A 19 -4.94 13.72 -28.60
C HIS A 19 -5.25 12.69 -27.51
N VAL A 20 -4.70 11.48 -27.63
CA VAL A 20 -4.85 10.39 -26.64
C VAL A 20 -3.49 10.03 -26.10
N PHE A 21 -3.37 10.00 -24.76
CA PHE A 21 -2.10 9.81 -24.06
C PHE A 21 -2.08 8.46 -23.35
N PHE A 22 -1.02 7.68 -23.57
CA PHE A 22 -0.84 6.36 -22.99
C PHE A 22 0.49 6.28 -22.24
N SER A 23 0.52 5.60 -21.09
CA SER A 23 1.78 5.36 -20.38
C SER A 23 2.70 4.49 -21.23
N ALA A 24 3.94 4.94 -21.43
CA ALA A 24 4.99 4.14 -22.06
C ALA A 24 5.82 3.35 -21.04
N GLU A 25 5.62 3.60 -19.74
CA GLU A 25 6.41 3.03 -18.64
C GLU A 25 5.51 2.49 -17.50
N GLY A 26 6.14 1.77 -16.57
CA GLY A 26 5.47 1.21 -15.40
C GLY A 26 4.69 -0.08 -15.66
N GLU A 27 3.97 -0.52 -14.62
CA GLU A 27 3.22 -1.78 -14.60
C GLU A 27 2.17 -1.89 -15.72
N HIS A 28 1.63 -0.75 -16.16
CA HIS A 28 0.58 -0.69 -17.17
C HIS A 28 1.08 -0.49 -18.60
N ALA A 29 2.39 -0.28 -18.82
CA ALA A 29 2.93 0.05 -20.15
C ALA A 29 2.51 -0.94 -21.24
N ARG A 30 2.57 -2.25 -20.95
CA ARG A 30 2.18 -3.31 -21.90
C ARG A 30 0.72 -3.22 -22.30
N ALA A 31 -0.17 -3.03 -21.31
CA ALA A 31 -1.60 -2.96 -21.55
C ALA A 31 -1.97 -1.62 -22.24
N SER A 32 -1.32 -0.51 -21.86
CA SER A 32 -1.46 0.78 -22.52
C SER A 32 -1.03 0.74 -23.99
N TYR A 33 0.09 0.08 -24.31
CA TYR A 33 0.54 -0.07 -25.69
C TYR A 33 -0.37 -0.98 -26.51
N ALA A 34 -0.88 -2.08 -25.94
CA ALA A 34 -1.88 -2.91 -26.61
C ALA A 34 -3.13 -2.10 -26.95
N ARG A 35 -3.64 -1.30 -26.00
CA ARG A 35 -4.77 -0.40 -26.23
C ARG A 35 -4.50 0.65 -27.31
N LEU A 36 -3.30 1.22 -27.33
CA LEU A 36 -2.86 2.13 -28.38
C LEU A 36 -2.89 1.43 -29.75
N ARG A 37 -2.41 0.19 -29.85
CA ARG A 37 -2.46 -0.59 -31.09
C ARG A 37 -3.88 -0.89 -31.54
N ASP A 38 -4.79 -1.23 -30.62
CA ASP A 38 -6.19 -1.46 -30.96
C ASP A 38 -6.85 -0.19 -31.50
N LEU A 39 -6.62 0.94 -30.84
CA LEU A 39 -7.11 2.24 -31.29
C LEU A 39 -6.45 2.67 -32.61
N TRP A 40 -5.17 2.31 -32.79
CA TRP A 40 -4.48 2.46 -34.06
C TRP A 40 -5.25 1.66 -35.13
N THR A 41 -5.31 0.35 -35.08
CA THR A 41 -6.06 -0.47 -36.05
C THR A 41 -7.45 0.07 -36.35
N ALA A 42 -8.22 0.44 -35.32
CA ALA A 42 -9.56 1.02 -35.46
C ALA A 42 -9.62 2.32 -36.27
N CYS A 43 -8.62 3.22 -36.21
CA CYS A 43 -8.62 4.39 -37.10
C CYS A 43 -8.40 4.00 -38.56
N GLY A 44 -7.64 2.93 -38.83
CA GLY A 44 -7.45 2.40 -40.17
C GLY A 44 -8.76 1.88 -40.74
N ASP A 45 -9.43 1.02 -39.97
CA ASP A 45 -10.67 0.36 -40.39
C ASP A 45 -11.86 1.33 -40.46
N SER A 46 -12.02 2.22 -39.47
CA SER A 46 -13.21 3.06 -39.34
C SER A 46 -13.09 4.42 -40.03
N LEU A 47 -11.87 4.96 -40.19
CA LEU A 47 -11.64 6.25 -40.85
C LEU A 47 -10.93 6.11 -42.20
N GLY A 48 -10.66 4.88 -42.66
CA GLY A 48 -10.00 4.61 -43.93
C GLY A 48 -8.53 5.04 -43.97
N MET A 49 -7.88 5.20 -42.81
CA MET A 49 -6.48 5.64 -42.74
C MET A 49 -5.53 4.48 -43.06
N THR A 50 -5.28 4.21 -44.33
CA THR A 50 -4.50 3.04 -44.77
C THR A 50 -3.22 3.39 -45.53
N THR A 51 -2.97 4.67 -45.80
CA THR A 51 -1.83 5.12 -46.61
C THR A 51 -0.81 5.91 -45.79
N PRO A 52 0.48 5.92 -46.16
CA PRO A 52 1.49 6.70 -45.46
C PRO A 52 1.24 8.21 -45.61
N VAL A 53 1.70 9.01 -44.65
CA VAL A 53 1.75 10.47 -44.74
C VAL A 53 3.09 10.89 -45.35
N PRO A 54 3.17 11.26 -46.65
CA PRO A 54 4.45 11.37 -47.35
C PRO A 54 5.41 12.39 -46.73
N ARG A 55 4.89 13.50 -46.21
CA ARG A 55 5.69 14.57 -45.61
C ARG A 55 6.40 14.17 -44.32
N LEU A 56 5.89 13.15 -43.62
CA LEU A 56 6.40 12.76 -42.31
C LEU A 56 7.48 11.66 -42.39
N GLY A 57 7.62 10.97 -43.52
CA GLY A 57 8.63 9.91 -43.70
C GLY A 57 8.51 8.73 -42.73
N MET A 58 7.34 8.55 -42.10
CA MET A 58 7.08 7.53 -41.08
C MET A 58 6.47 6.25 -41.65
N PRO A 59 6.66 5.10 -40.97
CA PRO A 59 5.95 3.87 -41.31
C PRO A 59 4.44 4.00 -40.99
N VAL A 60 3.62 3.22 -41.71
CA VAL A 60 2.17 3.11 -41.47
C VAL A 60 1.87 2.23 -40.25
N GLU A 61 2.67 1.19 -40.06
CA GLU A 61 2.46 0.21 -38.99
C GLU A 61 3.17 0.61 -37.70
N LEU A 62 2.50 0.41 -36.56
CA LEU A 62 3.14 0.53 -35.26
C LEU A 62 4.11 -0.64 -35.01
N PRO A 63 5.24 -0.41 -34.32
CA PRO A 63 6.15 -1.47 -33.91
C PRO A 63 5.41 -2.63 -33.22
N PRO A 64 5.75 -3.91 -33.51
CA PRO A 64 5.00 -5.04 -32.98
C PRO A 64 5.13 -5.19 -31.46
N THR A 65 6.20 -4.68 -30.85
CA THR A 65 6.47 -4.79 -29.41
C THR A 65 6.99 -3.47 -28.83
N LEU A 66 6.75 -3.28 -27.53
CA LEU A 66 7.29 -2.17 -26.72
C LEU A 66 8.82 -2.14 -26.64
N ALA A 67 9.48 -3.27 -26.90
CA ALA A 67 10.88 -3.51 -26.55
C ALA A 67 11.90 -2.90 -27.52
N ALA A 68 11.47 -2.13 -28.53
CA ALA A 68 12.39 -1.39 -29.38
C ALA A 68 13.03 -0.24 -28.56
N PRO A 69 14.31 -0.32 -28.16
CA PRO A 69 14.87 0.54 -27.12
C PRO A 69 15.15 2.00 -27.51
N SER A 70 14.65 2.52 -28.65
CA SER A 70 15.32 3.68 -29.27
C SER A 70 14.44 4.74 -29.94
N VAL A 71 13.13 4.59 -30.05
CA VAL A 71 12.33 5.62 -30.72
C VAL A 71 11.73 6.59 -29.69
N LEU A 72 12.59 7.42 -29.10
CA LEU A 72 12.12 8.76 -28.71
C LEU A 72 11.74 9.46 -30.01
N GLY A 73 10.53 10.03 -30.06
CA GLY A 73 10.03 10.71 -31.24
C GLY A 73 9.02 9.89 -32.07
N PRO A 74 8.94 10.15 -33.39
CA PRO A 74 7.86 9.64 -34.24
C PRO A 74 7.89 8.12 -34.43
N ALA A 75 6.76 7.44 -34.22
CA ALA A 75 6.65 5.99 -34.27
C ALA A 75 5.91 5.48 -35.52
N ALA A 76 4.79 6.11 -35.89
CA ALA A 76 4.01 5.76 -37.08
C ALA A 76 3.09 6.92 -37.52
N ALA A 77 2.76 6.97 -38.81
CA ALA A 77 1.75 7.87 -39.34
C ALA A 77 1.00 7.29 -40.52
N ARG A 78 -0.26 7.69 -40.66
CA ARG A 78 -1.14 7.28 -41.75
C ARG A 78 -2.22 8.31 -42.03
N GLN A 79 -2.78 8.22 -43.22
CA GLN A 79 -3.85 9.07 -43.70
C GLN A 79 -4.85 8.30 -44.56
N SER A 80 -6.04 8.88 -44.68
CA SER A 80 -7.04 8.47 -45.66
C SER A 80 -6.67 8.97 -47.06
N VAL A 81 -7.16 8.27 -48.08
CA VAL A 81 -7.10 8.70 -49.49
C VAL A 81 -8.28 9.60 -49.88
N ALA A 82 -9.30 9.72 -49.03
CA ALA A 82 -10.45 10.58 -49.26
C ALA A 82 -10.05 12.06 -49.30
N GLU A 83 -10.89 12.88 -49.92
CA GLU A 83 -10.73 14.35 -49.89
C GLU A 83 -10.85 14.88 -48.44
N GLY A 84 -10.16 15.98 -48.16
CA GLY A 84 -9.97 16.50 -46.79
C GLY A 84 -8.68 16.00 -46.11
N ILE A 85 -8.53 16.32 -44.83
CA ILE A 85 -7.40 15.92 -43.99
C ILE A 85 -7.90 14.96 -42.92
N VAL A 86 -7.74 13.67 -43.18
CA VAL A 86 -8.03 12.60 -42.23
C VAL A 86 -6.72 11.84 -41.98
N GLN A 87 -6.03 12.20 -40.90
CA GLN A 87 -4.67 11.75 -40.62
C GLN A 87 -4.50 11.36 -39.15
N ALA A 88 -3.59 10.43 -38.88
CA ALA A 88 -3.17 10.09 -37.53
C ALA A 88 -1.67 9.85 -37.46
N PHE A 89 -1.06 10.20 -36.34
CA PHE A 89 0.32 9.86 -36.04
C PHE A 89 0.50 9.49 -34.57
N VAL A 90 1.53 8.68 -34.30
CA VAL A 90 1.94 8.30 -32.96
C VAL A 90 3.36 8.76 -32.73
N VAL A 91 3.59 9.43 -31.62
CA VAL A 91 4.90 9.89 -31.16
C VAL A 91 5.11 9.41 -29.73
N ARG A 92 6.33 9.00 -29.39
CA ARG A 92 6.73 8.76 -28.01
C ARG A 92 7.48 9.96 -27.46
N GLU A 93 6.85 10.65 -26.51
CA GLU A 93 7.45 11.72 -25.72
C GLU A 93 7.86 11.16 -24.36
N ARG A 94 9.12 10.75 -24.23
CA ARG A 94 9.69 10.13 -23.01
C ARG A 94 8.85 8.93 -22.52
N ASP A 95 8.08 9.15 -21.46
CA ASP A 95 7.26 8.18 -20.74
C ASP A 95 5.80 8.14 -21.20
N VAL A 96 5.45 8.85 -22.28
CA VAL A 96 4.10 8.89 -22.84
C VAL A 96 4.10 8.61 -24.35
N TYR A 97 3.20 7.73 -24.80
CA TYR A 97 2.81 7.67 -26.20
C TYR A 97 1.65 8.64 -26.45
N CYS A 98 1.80 9.51 -27.43
CA CYS A 98 0.77 10.42 -27.91
C CYS A 98 0.24 9.91 -29.25
N LEU A 99 -1.04 9.54 -29.29
CA LEU A 99 -1.79 9.36 -30.53
C LEU A 99 -2.50 10.67 -30.84
N ALA A 100 -2.13 11.29 -31.95
CA ALA A 100 -2.77 12.49 -32.47
C ALA A 100 -3.56 12.12 -33.73
N VAL A 101 -4.83 12.53 -33.79
CA VAL A 101 -5.75 12.26 -34.91
C VAL A 101 -6.38 13.58 -35.37
N MET A 102 -6.43 13.82 -36.66
CA MET A 102 -7.14 14.94 -37.27
C MET A 102 -8.22 14.42 -38.21
N ILE A 103 -9.42 14.97 -38.08
CA ILE A 103 -10.56 14.74 -38.95
C ILE A 103 -11.08 16.11 -39.40
N ALA A 104 -10.60 16.58 -40.54
CA ALA A 104 -11.01 17.80 -41.21
C ALA A 104 -11.59 17.41 -42.59
N PRO A 105 -12.91 17.26 -42.71
CA PRO A 105 -13.56 16.81 -43.94
C PRO A 105 -13.44 17.85 -45.05
N ASP A 106 -13.67 17.43 -46.30
CA ASP A 106 -13.79 18.40 -47.39
C ASP A 106 -14.99 19.34 -47.17
N ALA A 107 -14.87 20.59 -47.62
CA ALA A 107 -15.94 21.59 -47.47
C ALA A 107 -17.26 21.15 -48.15
N ALA A 108 -17.21 20.28 -49.16
CA ALA A 108 -18.37 19.73 -49.84
C ALA A 108 -19.15 18.72 -48.96
N GLU A 109 -18.50 18.03 -48.03
CA GLU A 109 -19.17 17.04 -47.14
C GLU A 109 -20.08 17.71 -46.11
N ARG A 110 -19.83 18.99 -45.77
CA ARG A 110 -20.64 19.81 -44.83
C ARG A 110 -20.91 19.13 -43.48
N LEU A 111 -19.96 18.34 -42.96
CA LEU A 111 -20.06 17.74 -41.64
C LEU A 111 -19.81 18.78 -40.55
N GLY A 112 -20.60 18.70 -39.47
CA GLY A 112 -20.39 19.49 -38.26
C GLY A 112 -19.63 18.72 -37.19
N TRP A 113 -19.32 19.41 -36.09
CA TRP A 113 -18.62 18.83 -34.95
C TRP A 113 -19.31 17.61 -34.34
N SER A 114 -20.65 17.55 -34.34
CA SER A 114 -21.41 16.40 -33.84
C SER A 114 -21.17 15.14 -34.67
N GLU A 115 -21.17 15.25 -36.00
CA GLU A 115 -20.88 14.12 -36.88
C GLU A 115 -19.42 13.68 -36.76
N LEU A 116 -18.50 14.63 -36.63
CA LEU A 116 -17.07 14.33 -36.44
C LEU A 116 -16.81 13.62 -35.11
N GLU A 117 -17.46 14.02 -34.02
CA GLU A 117 -17.37 13.33 -32.74
C GLU A 117 -18.01 11.94 -32.77
N ALA A 118 -19.12 11.77 -33.49
CA ALA A 118 -19.73 10.47 -33.68
C ALA A 118 -18.78 9.51 -34.41
N ARG A 119 -18.09 9.98 -35.46
CA ARG A 119 -17.04 9.21 -36.17
C ARG A 119 -15.90 8.80 -35.24
N TRP A 120 -15.38 9.74 -34.43
CA TRP A 120 -14.34 9.41 -33.46
C TRP A 120 -14.83 8.45 -32.37
N SER A 121 -16.04 8.62 -31.87
CA SER A 121 -16.62 7.74 -30.85
C SER A 121 -16.78 6.31 -31.37
N ALA A 122 -17.13 6.13 -32.64
CA ALA A 122 -17.17 4.81 -33.29
C ALA A 122 -15.78 4.14 -33.32
N VAL A 123 -14.70 4.90 -33.57
CA VAL A 123 -13.32 4.40 -33.52
C VAL A 123 -12.97 3.91 -32.11
N VAL A 124 -13.31 4.69 -31.08
CA VAL A 124 -13.06 4.32 -29.67
C VAL A 124 -13.81 3.05 -29.29
N THR A 125 -15.06 2.90 -29.73
CA THR A 125 -15.87 1.69 -29.52
C THR A 125 -15.28 0.48 -30.25
N ALA A 126 -14.92 0.63 -31.52
CA ALA A 126 -14.31 -0.46 -32.31
C ALA A 126 -12.99 -0.93 -31.69
N GLY A 127 -12.12 0.00 -31.29
CA GLY A 127 -10.86 -0.30 -30.60
C GLY A 127 -11.05 -0.93 -29.21
N ALA A 128 -12.23 -0.77 -28.58
CA ALA A 128 -12.55 -1.47 -27.34
C ALA A 128 -13.00 -2.90 -27.53
N SER A 129 -13.73 -3.18 -28.61
CA SER A 129 -14.24 -4.52 -28.91
C SER A 129 -13.17 -5.47 -29.43
N ALA A 130 -12.08 -4.96 -30.02
CA ALA A 130 -11.01 -5.78 -30.60
C ALA A 130 -10.09 -6.46 -29.58
N GLY A 131 -9.99 -5.92 -28.36
CA GLY A 131 -9.05 -6.41 -27.34
C GLY A 131 -9.61 -7.55 -26.48
N ALA A 132 -9.22 -8.80 -26.77
CA ALA A 132 -9.67 -10.00 -26.03
C ALA A 132 -9.01 -10.22 -24.63
N GLY A 133 -8.15 -9.31 -24.13
CA GLY A 133 -7.21 -9.69 -23.06
C GLY A 133 -6.97 -8.75 -21.87
N THR A 134 -7.22 -7.44 -21.96
CA THR A 134 -6.89 -6.52 -20.83
C THR A 134 -7.88 -5.36 -20.71
N PRO A 135 -9.03 -5.56 -20.03
CA PRO A 135 -10.05 -4.52 -19.84
C PRO A 135 -9.59 -3.29 -19.01
N ASN A 136 -8.37 -3.29 -18.48
CA ASN A 136 -7.95 -2.31 -17.45
C ASN A 136 -6.99 -1.22 -17.94
N ALA A 137 -6.57 -1.22 -19.22
CA ALA A 137 -5.68 -0.17 -19.73
C ALA A 137 -6.44 1.12 -20.04
N VAL A 138 -6.57 2.00 -19.05
CA VAL A 138 -7.15 3.33 -19.24
C VAL A 138 -6.06 4.27 -19.75
N PRO A 139 -6.31 5.08 -20.81
CA PRO A 139 -5.40 6.14 -21.20
C PRO A 139 -5.15 7.11 -20.04
N LEU A 140 -3.98 7.76 -20.03
CA LEU A 140 -3.69 8.86 -19.11
C LEU A 140 -4.70 9.99 -19.28
N GLY A 141 -5.13 10.23 -20.52
CA GLY A 141 -6.24 11.10 -20.84
C GLY A 141 -6.48 11.20 -22.35
N GLU A 142 -7.58 11.83 -22.69
CA GLU A 142 -8.00 12.13 -24.06
C GLU A 142 -8.45 13.60 -24.11
N ALA A 143 -8.02 14.32 -25.14
CA ALA A 143 -8.47 15.68 -25.41
C ALA A 143 -9.05 15.76 -26.82
N ARG A 144 -10.29 16.19 -26.93
CA ARG A 144 -11.02 16.44 -28.18
C ARG A 144 -11.08 17.94 -28.42
N LEU A 145 -10.49 18.40 -29.51
CA LEU A 145 -10.39 19.80 -29.90
C LEU A 145 -11.27 20.03 -31.13
N PHE A 146 -12.40 20.70 -30.91
CA PHE A 146 -13.33 21.14 -31.94
C PHE A 146 -12.84 22.45 -32.54
N LEU A 147 -12.28 22.37 -33.74
CA LEU A 147 -11.63 23.50 -34.42
C LEU A 147 -12.61 24.16 -35.40
N ALA A 148 -12.61 25.49 -35.48
CA ALA A 148 -13.34 26.22 -36.51
C ALA A 148 -12.70 27.57 -36.84
N LEU A 149 -12.97 28.04 -38.05
CA LEU A 149 -12.59 29.37 -38.52
C LEU A 149 -13.81 30.30 -38.54
N VAL A 150 -13.60 31.54 -38.10
CA VAL A 150 -14.58 32.63 -38.20
C VAL A 150 -14.06 33.77 -39.09
N ASN A 151 -14.98 34.47 -39.74
CA ASN A 151 -14.64 35.62 -40.59
C ASN A 151 -14.21 36.84 -39.76
N THR A 152 -14.83 37.04 -38.60
CA THR A 152 -14.54 38.12 -37.67
C THR A 152 -14.44 37.53 -36.28
N MET A 153 -13.30 37.76 -35.62
CA MET A 153 -13.12 37.36 -34.22
C MET A 153 -14.03 38.22 -33.33
N PRO A 154 -14.66 37.65 -32.29
CA PRO A 154 -15.39 38.45 -31.33
C PRO A 154 -14.40 39.32 -30.52
N ASP A 155 -14.85 40.48 -30.04
CA ASP A 155 -14.01 41.38 -29.22
C ASP A 155 -13.78 40.82 -27.80
N GLY A 156 -14.73 40.03 -27.29
CA GLY A 156 -14.67 39.41 -25.97
C GLY A 156 -14.11 37.99 -25.95
N VAL A 157 -14.26 37.32 -24.80
CA VAL A 157 -13.93 35.91 -24.59
C VAL A 157 -15.18 35.01 -24.52
N ALA A 158 -16.38 35.58 -24.67
CA ALA A 158 -17.60 34.79 -24.76
C ALA A 158 -17.70 34.10 -26.13
N ALA A 159 -18.08 32.82 -26.15
CA ALA A 159 -18.25 32.09 -27.39
C ALA A 159 -19.43 32.68 -28.20
N PRO A 160 -19.26 32.92 -29.51
CA PRO A 160 -20.36 33.30 -30.38
C PRO A 160 -21.48 32.25 -30.35
N SER A 161 -22.74 32.68 -30.57
CA SER A 161 -23.88 31.76 -30.52
C SER A 161 -23.75 30.59 -31.50
N GLY A 162 -23.20 30.83 -32.70
CA GLY A 162 -22.94 29.77 -33.67
C GLY A 162 -21.93 28.72 -33.20
N VAL A 163 -20.92 29.12 -32.42
CA VAL A 163 -19.96 28.17 -31.81
C VAL A 163 -20.63 27.38 -30.70
N ARG A 164 -21.48 28.03 -29.89
CA ARG A 164 -22.25 27.38 -28.83
C ARG A 164 -23.24 26.36 -29.39
N GLU A 165 -23.93 26.70 -30.46
CA GLU A 165 -24.93 25.84 -31.13
C GLU A 165 -24.29 24.66 -31.88
N ALA A 166 -23.10 24.86 -32.45
CA ALA A 166 -22.37 23.79 -33.14
C ALA A 166 -21.72 22.77 -32.19
N MET A 167 -21.47 23.15 -30.93
CA MET A 167 -20.80 22.29 -29.95
C MET A 167 -21.68 21.08 -29.59
N PRO A 168 -21.15 19.84 -29.70
CA PRO A 168 -21.88 18.65 -29.30
C PRO A 168 -22.27 18.69 -27.82
N GLN A 169 -23.51 18.30 -27.54
CA GLN A 169 -24.04 18.26 -26.17
C GLN A 169 -23.68 16.92 -25.52
N HIS A 170 -23.06 16.98 -24.34
CA HIS A 170 -22.80 15.80 -23.51
C HIS A 170 -23.42 15.97 -22.12
N PRO A 171 -23.74 14.87 -21.41
CA PRO A 171 -24.25 14.94 -20.04
C PRO A 171 -23.34 15.70 -19.07
N ASP A 172 -22.03 15.72 -19.36
CA ASP A 172 -21.03 16.44 -18.59
C ASP A 172 -20.79 17.87 -19.11
N THR A 173 -21.59 18.43 -20.03
CA THR A 173 -21.37 19.80 -20.53
C THR A 173 -21.79 20.86 -19.51
N ASP A 174 -20.92 21.83 -19.22
CA ASP A 174 -21.22 22.95 -18.31
C ASP A 174 -22.11 24.00 -19.00
N GLU A 175 -23.30 24.28 -18.45
CA GLU A 175 -24.27 25.23 -19.03
C GLU A 175 -23.70 26.64 -19.32
N ALA A 176 -22.63 27.04 -18.62
CA ALA A 176 -21.98 28.34 -18.74
C ALA A 176 -20.57 28.28 -19.35
N TRP A 177 -20.14 27.15 -19.94
CA TRP A 177 -18.79 26.99 -20.52
C TRP A 177 -18.43 28.12 -21.49
N TRP A 178 -19.41 28.55 -22.29
CA TRP A 178 -19.25 29.57 -23.34
C TRP A 178 -18.90 30.97 -22.79
N ARG A 179 -19.06 31.21 -21.48
CA ARG A 179 -18.64 32.47 -20.83
C ARG A 179 -17.19 32.44 -20.37
N ARG A 180 -16.59 31.26 -20.24
CA ARG A 180 -15.27 31.03 -19.62
C ARG A 180 -14.20 30.81 -20.68
N GLY A 181 -14.12 31.72 -21.65
CA GLY A 181 -13.12 31.64 -22.71
C GLY A 181 -11.75 32.14 -22.27
N HIS A 182 -10.72 31.58 -22.89
CA HIS A 182 -9.36 32.06 -22.84
C HIS A 182 -8.97 32.60 -24.22
N ARG A 183 -8.38 33.79 -24.25
CA ARG A 183 -7.73 34.31 -25.46
C ARG A 183 -6.23 34.12 -25.30
N THR A 184 -5.61 33.38 -26.22
CA THR A 184 -4.15 33.23 -26.23
C THR A 184 -3.49 34.55 -26.65
N ASP A 185 -2.21 34.72 -26.34
CA ASP A 185 -1.42 35.88 -26.80
C ASP A 185 -1.37 36.00 -28.32
N SER A 186 -1.52 34.86 -29.00
CA SER A 186 -1.60 34.77 -30.46
C SER A 186 -3.01 35.03 -31.02
N GLY A 187 -3.98 35.40 -30.18
CA GLY A 187 -5.32 35.81 -30.57
C GLY A 187 -6.33 34.68 -30.76
N LEU A 188 -5.95 33.41 -30.53
CA LEU A 188 -6.87 32.27 -30.61
C LEU A 188 -7.84 32.28 -29.43
N LEU A 189 -9.06 31.80 -29.64
CA LEU A 189 -10.04 31.64 -28.57
C LEU A 189 -10.23 30.16 -28.23
N LEU A 190 -10.20 29.87 -26.93
CA LEU A 190 -10.29 28.54 -26.37
C LEU A 190 -11.39 28.49 -25.31
N TRP A 191 -12.25 27.47 -25.35
CA TRP A 191 -13.18 27.14 -24.28
C TRP A 191 -13.09 25.66 -23.95
N GLU A 192 -13.21 25.29 -22.67
CA GLU A 192 -13.44 23.90 -22.27
C GLU A 192 -14.92 23.69 -21.93
N THR A 193 -15.54 22.68 -22.53
CA THR A 193 -16.99 22.48 -22.43
C THR A 193 -17.40 21.56 -21.28
N ALA A 194 -16.49 20.69 -20.85
CA ALA A 194 -16.77 19.72 -19.81
C ALA A 194 -16.84 20.38 -18.42
N SER A 195 -17.91 20.04 -17.70
CA SER A 195 -18.17 20.32 -16.30
C SER A 195 -17.19 19.58 -15.39
N ARG A 196 -17.09 20.06 -14.15
CA ARG A 196 -16.07 19.68 -13.17
C ARG A 196 -16.48 18.39 -12.45
N PRO A 197 -15.89 17.26 -12.83
CA PRO A 197 -14.94 16.69 -11.89
C PRO A 197 -13.51 16.82 -12.43
N ASP A 198 -12.61 17.22 -11.54
CA ASP A 198 -11.22 17.55 -11.87
C ASP A 198 -10.39 16.34 -12.31
N ASP A 199 -10.90 15.13 -12.14
CA ASP A 199 -10.23 13.86 -12.46
C ASP A 199 -10.70 13.22 -13.78
N ARG A 200 -11.55 13.91 -14.57
CA ARG A 200 -12.05 13.40 -15.87
C ARG A 200 -10.93 12.92 -16.80
N ALA A 201 -11.19 11.81 -17.49
CA ALA A 201 -10.26 11.23 -18.45
C ALA A 201 -10.38 11.87 -19.84
N VAL A 202 -11.57 12.32 -20.23
CA VAL A 202 -11.83 12.96 -21.53
C VAL A 202 -12.08 14.45 -21.31
N ARG A 203 -11.42 15.30 -22.10
CA ARG A 203 -11.61 16.75 -22.14
C ARG A 203 -12.09 17.17 -23.52
N ARG A 204 -12.92 18.19 -23.57
CA ARG A 204 -13.51 18.71 -24.82
C ARG A 204 -13.32 20.22 -24.88
N PHE A 205 -12.78 20.70 -25.98
CA PHE A 205 -12.47 22.10 -26.18
C PHE A 205 -13.02 22.62 -27.49
N ALA A 206 -13.55 23.83 -27.50
CA ALA A 206 -13.70 24.62 -28.72
C ALA A 206 -12.44 25.49 -28.92
N VAL A 207 -11.84 25.42 -30.10
CA VAL A 207 -10.75 26.32 -30.51
C VAL A 207 -11.20 27.06 -31.77
N VAL A 208 -11.20 28.39 -31.70
CA VAL A 208 -11.65 29.24 -32.81
C VAL A 208 -10.57 30.25 -33.17
N ALA A 209 -10.33 30.37 -34.47
CA ALA A 209 -9.38 31.31 -35.05
C ALA A 209 -10.03 32.14 -36.16
N SER A 210 -9.41 33.27 -36.49
CA SER A 210 -9.76 33.97 -37.73
C SER A 210 -9.22 33.18 -38.93
N ARG A 211 -9.81 33.35 -40.12
CA ARG A 211 -9.26 32.75 -41.35
C ARG A 211 -7.82 33.13 -41.63
N ARG A 212 -7.36 34.30 -41.16
CA ARG A 212 -5.97 34.75 -41.35
C ARG A 212 -5.00 33.98 -40.44
N ASP A 213 -5.51 33.45 -39.33
CA ASP A 213 -4.74 32.80 -38.27
C ASP A 213 -4.89 31.28 -38.31
N GLU A 214 -5.44 30.70 -39.38
CA GLU A 214 -5.62 29.25 -39.56
C GLU A 214 -4.29 28.49 -39.36
N LYS A 215 -3.23 28.92 -40.05
CA LYS A 215 -1.90 28.30 -39.93
C LYS A 215 -1.34 28.37 -38.50
N LEU A 216 -1.66 29.44 -37.77
CA LEU A 216 -1.24 29.62 -36.39
C LEU A 216 -2.02 28.68 -35.46
N MET A 217 -3.33 28.53 -35.68
CA MET A 217 -4.15 27.54 -34.97
C MET A 217 -3.63 26.13 -35.21
N ASP A 218 -3.42 25.74 -36.47
CA ASP A 218 -2.87 24.44 -36.85
C ASP A 218 -1.53 24.19 -36.16
N ALA A 219 -0.62 25.16 -36.23
CA ALA A 219 0.68 25.11 -35.57
C ALA A 219 0.61 24.94 -34.03
N TRP A 220 -0.50 25.34 -33.41
CA TRP A 220 -0.68 25.33 -31.97
C TRP A 220 -1.39 24.07 -31.47
N VAL A 221 -2.35 23.54 -32.23
CA VAL A 221 -3.17 22.36 -31.86
C VAL A 221 -2.85 21.08 -32.63
N TRP A 222 -2.12 21.20 -33.75
CA TRP A 222 -1.82 20.14 -34.70
C TRP A 222 -0.36 20.23 -35.21
N THR A 223 0.05 19.27 -36.04
CA THR A 223 1.40 19.23 -36.61
C THR A 223 1.60 20.29 -37.70
N ARG A 224 2.81 20.88 -37.75
CA ARG A 224 3.29 21.74 -38.86
C ARG A 224 3.83 20.94 -40.06
N GLY A 225 3.55 19.64 -40.13
CA GLY A 225 4.21 18.72 -41.05
C GLY A 225 5.47 18.07 -40.48
N GLU A 226 5.72 18.24 -39.19
CA GLU A 226 6.72 17.51 -38.40
C GLU A 226 5.98 16.67 -37.36
N ALA A 227 6.38 15.41 -37.17
CA ALA A 227 5.69 14.54 -36.20
C ALA A 227 6.16 14.80 -34.78
N GLU A 228 5.92 16.03 -34.34
CA GLU A 228 6.09 16.47 -32.97
C GLU A 228 4.73 16.72 -32.36
N VAL A 229 4.64 16.55 -31.04
CA VAL A 229 3.44 16.93 -30.31
C VAL A 229 3.35 18.46 -30.29
N PRO A 230 2.22 19.04 -30.77
CA PRO A 230 2.09 20.50 -30.85
C PRO A 230 2.10 21.15 -29.45
N PRO A 231 2.38 22.47 -29.35
CA PRO A 231 2.43 23.19 -28.08
C PRO A 231 1.24 22.90 -27.15
N PHE A 232 0.02 23.02 -27.66
CA PHE A 232 -1.18 22.73 -26.87
C PHE A 232 -1.37 21.24 -26.60
N GLY A 233 -1.00 20.36 -27.55
CA GLY A 233 -0.98 18.92 -27.32
C GLY A 233 -0.05 18.50 -26.18
N ARG A 234 1.13 19.13 -26.08
CA ARG A 234 2.13 18.89 -25.03
C ARG A 234 1.63 19.41 -23.68
N TYR A 235 1.00 20.58 -23.67
CA TYR A 235 0.30 21.09 -22.48
C TYR A 235 -0.75 20.08 -21.98
N LEU A 236 -1.62 19.60 -22.89
CA LEU A 236 -2.68 18.65 -22.57
C LEU A 236 -2.14 17.30 -22.10
N MET A 237 -1.02 16.85 -22.65
CA MET A 237 -0.32 15.63 -22.22
C MET A 237 0.08 15.73 -20.74
N HIS A 238 0.74 16.82 -20.35
CA HIS A 238 1.16 17.00 -18.97
C HIS A 238 -0.02 17.18 -18.01
N MET A 239 -1.07 17.89 -18.44
CA MET A 239 -2.29 17.96 -17.64
C MET A 239 -2.98 16.60 -17.49
N ALA A 240 -2.96 15.75 -18.52
CA ALA A 240 -3.47 14.38 -18.45
C ALA A 240 -2.70 13.55 -17.43
N LYS A 241 -1.38 13.72 -17.31
CA LYS A 241 -0.57 13.08 -16.25
C LYS A 241 -1.04 13.52 -14.86
N ILE A 242 -1.22 14.82 -14.63
CA ILE A 242 -1.70 15.35 -13.33
C ILE A 242 -3.08 14.77 -12.98
N ARG A 243 -4.02 14.74 -13.93
CA ARG A 243 -5.36 14.17 -13.70
C ARG A 243 -5.32 12.66 -13.49
N HIS A 244 -4.40 11.95 -14.14
CA HIS A 244 -4.18 10.53 -13.90
C HIS A 244 -3.68 10.27 -12.47
N GLU A 245 -2.69 11.04 -12.01
CA GLU A 245 -2.21 10.96 -10.61
C GLU A 245 -3.33 11.29 -9.62
N LEU A 246 -4.19 12.27 -9.92
CA LEU A 246 -5.37 12.58 -9.11
C LEU A 246 -6.35 11.40 -9.03
N ARG A 247 -6.60 10.69 -10.14
CA ARG A 247 -7.41 9.46 -10.16
C ARG A 247 -6.78 8.35 -9.33
N ILE A 248 -5.47 8.15 -9.43
CA ILE A 248 -4.74 7.14 -8.64
C ILE A 248 -4.80 7.48 -7.15
N HIS A 249 -4.63 8.75 -6.80
CA HIS A 249 -4.73 9.22 -5.43
C HIS A 249 -6.13 9.00 -4.85
N ALA A 250 -7.17 9.07 -5.69
CA ALA A 250 -8.57 8.80 -5.34
C ALA A 250 -9.00 9.56 -4.07
N GLY A 251 -8.58 10.83 -3.97
CA GLY A 251 -8.86 11.69 -2.82
C GLY A 251 -8.14 11.29 -1.53
N GLY A 252 -7.16 10.39 -1.57
CA GLY A 252 -6.34 9.99 -0.42
C GLY A 252 -6.99 8.93 0.48
N ASP A 253 -8.04 8.26 0.02
CA ASP A 253 -8.79 7.28 0.81
C ASP A 253 -7.92 6.11 1.29
N ALA A 254 -7.07 5.57 0.41
CA ALA A 254 -6.14 4.50 0.77
C ALA A 254 -5.15 4.94 1.85
N VAL A 255 -4.62 6.16 1.72
CA VAL A 255 -3.68 6.76 2.67
C VAL A 255 -4.35 6.99 4.02
N ARG A 256 -5.57 7.56 4.04
CA ARG A 256 -6.35 7.74 5.26
C ARG A 256 -6.63 6.43 5.97
N ARG A 257 -7.04 5.38 5.23
CA ARG A 257 -7.28 4.04 5.81
C ARG A 257 -6.01 3.48 6.44
N LEU A 258 -4.88 3.51 5.72
CA LEU A 258 -3.59 3.05 6.25
C LEU A 258 -3.21 3.79 7.54
N ARG A 259 -3.41 5.12 7.56
CA ARG A 259 -3.14 5.94 8.75
C ARG A 259 -4.05 5.57 9.93
N THR A 260 -5.36 5.56 9.74
CA THR A 260 -6.32 5.20 10.79
C THR A 260 -6.05 3.80 11.34
N GLU A 261 -5.71 2.86 10.46
CA GLU A 261 -5.38 1.49 10.88
C GLU A 261 -4.09 1.43 11.71
N ALA A 262 -3.06 2.20 11.34
CA ALA A 262 -1.83 2.29 12.09
C ALA A 262 -2.07 2.94 13.46
N ASP A 263 -2.79 4.06 13.51
CA ASP A 263 -3.15 4.75 14.76
C ASP A 263 -3.94 3.84 15.71
N SER A 264 -4.97 3.15 15.22
CA SER A 264 -5.75 2.20 16.05
C SER A 264 -4.95 1.00 16.55
N ARG A 265 -3.80 0.68 15.93
CA ARG A 265 -2.93 -0.41 16.40
C ARG A 265 -1.89 0.08 17.39
N VAL A 266 -1.36 1.29 17.17
CA VAL A 266 -0.54 1.99 18.15
C VAL A 266 -1.33 2.16 19.45
N GLU A 267 -2.56 2.64 19.40
CA GLU A 267 -3.40 2.84 20.59
C GLU A 267 -3.68 1.52 21.33
N ARG A 268 -3.97 0.44 20.59
CA ARG A 268 -4.13 -0.91 21.19
C ARG A 268 -2.85 -1.45 21.82
N LEU A 269 -1.67 -1.04 21.33
CA LEU A 269 -0.39 -1.45 21.91
C LEU A 269 -0.05 -0.62 23.15
N LEU A 270 -0.34 0.68 23.12
CA LEU A 270 -0.18 1.56 24.28
C LEU A 270 -1.12 1.14 25.42
N GLN A 271 -2.38 0.82 25.14
CA GLN A 271 -3.32 0.30 26.15
C GLN A 271 -2.83 -0.99 26.84
N LEU A 272 -2.07 -1.84 26.13
CA LEU A 272 -1.43 -3.01 26.74
C LEU A 272 -0.27 -2.65 27.65
N LEU A 273 0.48 -1.58 27.33
CA LEU A 273 1.62 -1.12 28.10
C LEU A 273 1.20 -0.29 29.32
N GLU A 274 0.05 0.38 29.25
CA GLU A 274 -0.55 1.13 30.35
C GLU A 274 -1.23 0.21 31.39
N GLY A 275 -1.72 -0.95 30.97
CA GLY A 275 -2.06 -2.02 31.92
C GLY A 275 -0.80 -2.48 32.65
N GLU A 276 -0.91 -2.89 33.92
CA GLU A 276 0.21 -3.48 34.68
C GLU A 276 1.02 -4.41 33.77
N ILE A 277 2.34 -4.17 33.70
CA ILE A 277 3.28 -4.81 32.78
C ILE A 277 2.89 -6.28 32.61
N PRO A 278 2.71 -6.79 31.37
CA PRO A 278 2.20 -8.13 31.13
C PRO A 278 3.02 -9.16 31.93
N ALA A 279 2.45 -9.60 33.05
CA ALA A 279 3.14 -10.43 34.04
C ALA A 279 3.19 -11.90 33.59
N GLY A 280 2.42 -12.24 32.55
CA GLY A 280 2.35 -13.58 32.01
C GLY A 280 3.20 -13.78 30.74
N PRO A 281 3.86 -14.94 30.58
CA PRO A 281 4.58 -15.27 29.33
C PRO A 281 3.66 -15.30 28.10
N ALA A 282 2.38 -15.63 28.27
CA ALA A 282 1.40 -15.59 27.19
C ALA A 282 1.13 -14.16 26.70
N GLU A 283 1.14 -13.17 27.61
CA GLU A 283 0.90 -11.77 27.30
C GLU A 283 2.12 -11.15 26.60
N LEU A 284 3.34 -11.51 27.02
CA LEU A 284 4.57 -11.11 26.33
C LEU A 284 4.65 -11.68 24.91
N VAL A 285 4.23 -12.93 24.69
CA VAL A 285 4.13 -13.52 23.34
C VAL A 285 3.07 -12.79 22.50
N ALA A 286 1.93 -12.43 23.10
CA ALA A 286 0.90 -11.64 22.42
C ALA A 286 1.41 -10.23 22.05
N ALA A 287 2.14 -9.56 22.95
CA ALA A 287 2.77 -8.26 22.70
C ALA A 287 3.82 -8.35 21.59
N SER A 288 4.70 -9.35 21.61
CA SER A 288 5.68 -9.62 20.54
C SER A 288 5.01 -9.85 19.19
N THR A 289 3.90 -10.58 19.16
CA THR A 289 3.14 -10.83 17.92
C THR A 289 2.53 -9.54 17.38
N ARG A 290 1.95 -8.71 18.25
CA ARG A 290 1.40 -7.39 17.87
C ARG A 290 2.49 -6.43 17.39
N LEU A 291 3.66 -6.44 18.02
CA LEU A 291 4.83 -5.67 17.59
C LEU A 291 5.30 -6.07 16.19
N ALA A 292 5.34 -7.37 15.88
CA ALA A 292 5.70 -7.84 14.54
C ALA A 292 4.72 -7.33 13.47
N VAL A 293 3.42 -7.36 13.78
CA VAL A 293 2.36 -6.82 12.90
C VAL A 293 2.51 -5.30 12.71
N LEU A 294 2.82 -4.55 13.77
CA LEU A 294 3.05 -3.10 13.70
C LEU A 294 4.26 -2.76 12.80
N ARG A 295 5.34 -3.55 12.87
CA ARG A 295 6.54 -3.37 12.02
C ARG A 295 6.22 -3.58 10.53
N VAL A 296 5.43 -4.61 10.18
CA VAL A 296 5.01 -4.84 8.80
C VAL A 296 4.20 -3.67 8.25
N GLN A 297 3.34 -3.06 9.08
CA GLN A 297 2.58 -1.88 8.66
C GLN A 297 3.43 -0.63 8.51
N SER A 298 4.43 -0.43 9.36
CA SER A 298 5.38 0.67 9.20
C SER A 298 6.02 0.62 7.82
N ALA A 299 6.38 -0.57 7.32
CA ALA A 299 6.84 -0.73 5.94
C ALA A 299 5.78 -0.32 4.90
N GLY A 300 4.50 -0.63 5.14
CA GLY A 300 3.38 -0.17 4.32
C GLY A 300 3.21 1.36 4.30
N LEU A 301 3.38 2.03 5.44
CA LEU A 301 3.34 3.49 5.53
C LEU A 301 4.54 4.13 4.81
N ILE A 302 5.74 3.56 4.93
CA ILE A 302 6.94 4.01 4.21
C ILE A 302 6.74 3.88 2.69
N ALA A 303 6.16 2.77 2.23
CA ALA A 303 5.83 2.58 0.82
C ALA A 303 4.80 3.63 0.34
N ALA A 304 3.75 3.89 1.13
CA ALA A 304 2.78 4.94 0.83
C ALA A 304 3.41 6.34 0.76
N LEU A 305 4.29 6.67 1.71
CA LEU A 305 5.04 7.94 1.73
C LEU A 305 5.93 8.09 0.50
N THR A 306 6.63 7.03 0.11
CA THR A 306 7.47 7.01 -1.10
C THR A 306 6.62 7.27 -2.34
N ARG A 307 5.49 6.58 -2.47
CA ARG A 307 4.56 6.78 -3.58
C ARG A 307 3.99 8.21 -3.64
N LEU A 308 3.63 8.80 -2.49
CA LEU A 308 3.14 10.19 -2.44
C LEU A 308 4.21 11.19 -2.90
N ARG A 309 5.47 10.98 -2.51
CA ARG A 309 6.60 11.81 -2.96
C ARG A 309 6.87 11.67 -4.46
N GLU A 310 6.74 10.46 -5.00
CA GLU A 310 6.83 10.21 -6.44
C GLU A 310 5.71 10.92 -7.20
N MET A 311 4.45 10.77 -6.79
CA MET A 311 3.32 11.49 -7.38
C MET A 311 3.54 13.01 -7.35
N ARG A 312 4.00 13.53 -6.20
CA ARG A 312 4.28 14.95 -6.01
C ARG A 312 5.33 15.46 -6.99
N ARG A 313 6.39 14.67 -7.20
CA ARG A 313 7.45 14.99 -8.15
C ARG A 313 6.93 14.95 -9.59
N THR A 314 6.12 13.97 -9.95
CA THR A 314 5.47 13.88 -11.26
C THR A 314 4.59 15.10 -11.54
N VAL A 315 3.76 15.51 -10.57
CA VAL A 315 2.90 16.71 -10.67
C VAL A 315 3.76 17.96 -10.85
N GLN A 316 4.84 18.12 -10.08
CA GLN A 316 5.74 19.27 -10.20
C GLN A 316 6.38 19.37 -11.59
N ILE A 317 6.89 18.26 -12.11
CA ILE A 317 7.52 18.21 -13.45
C ILE A 317 6.47 18.51 -14.52
N ALA A 318 5.26 17.96 -14.39
CA ALA A 318 4.17 18.22 -15.32
C ALA A 318 3.75 19.70 -15.32
N GLN A 319 3.63 20.33 -14.15
CA GLN A 319 3.34 21.77 -14.03
C GLN A 319 4.37 22.64 -14.76
N TRP A 320 5.66 22.38 -14.53
CA TRP A 320 6.71 23.14 -15.20
C TRP A 320 6.65 22.96 -16.72
N ASN A 321 6.52 21.72 -17.19
CA ASN A 321 6.44 21.46 -18.63
C ASN A 321 5.17 22.04 -19.27
N MET A 322 4.06 22.17 -18.53
CA MET A 322 2.85 22.88 -19.01
C MET A 322 3.13 24.36 -19.27
N ALA A 323 3.83 25.04 -18.36
CA ALA A 323 4.20 26.44 -18.54
C ALA A 323 5.15 26.61 -19.74
N ALA A 324 6.19 25.77 -19.83
CA ALA A 324 7.14 25.77 -20.94
C ALA A 324 6.46 25.49 -22.30
N ALA A 325 5.50 24.57 -22.34
CA ALA A 325 4.80 24.19 -23.57
C ALA A 325 3.99 25.34 -24.20
N LEU A 326 3.52 26.30 -23.41
CA LEU A 326 2.79 27.47 -23.89
C LEU A 326 3.67 28.71 -24.12
N GLY A 327 4.98 28.61 -23.87
CA GLY A 327 5.92 29.71 -24.10
C GLY A 327 5.95 30.76 -22.98
N GLU A 328 5.58 30.42 -21.74
CA GLU A 328 5.73 31.32 -20.59
C GLU A 328 7.19 31.48 -20.09
N ASP A 329 8.16 30.97 -20.84
CA ASP A 329 9.59 31.06 -20.51
C ASP A 329 10.20 32.39 -20.95
N GLY A 330 10.13 33.38 -20.04
CA GLY A 330 10.89 34.63 -20.12
C GLY A 330 11.51 35.09 -18.80
N GLY A 331 11.63 34.22 -17.78
CA GLY A 331 12.03 34.67 -16.43
C GLY A 331 12.81 33.69 -15.55
N ILE A 332 13.44 32.65 -16.11
CA ILE A 332 14.22 31.66 -15.32
C ILE A 332 15.71 31.74 -15.65
N GLU A 333 16.32 32.92 -15.48
CA GLU A 333 17.78 33.04 -15.26
C GLU A 333 18.12 33.35 -13.79
N GLY A 334 17.13 33.47 -12.89
CA GLY A 334 17.37 33.92 -11.50
C GLY A 334 17.28 32.87 -10.39
N GLN A 335 16.72 31.67 -10.62
CA GLN A 335 16.40 30.73 -9.52
C GLN A 335 17.11 29.36 -9.57
N ALA A 336 17.84 29.05 -10.65
CA ALA A 336 18.59 27.79 -10.75
C ALA A 336 19.86 27.75 -9.87
N SER A 337 20.30 28.87 -9.28
CA SER A 337 21.47 28.92 -8.37
C SER A 337 21.15 28.70 -6.88
N ALA A 338 19.90 28.44 -6.50
CA ALA A 338 19.53 28.30 -5.07
C ALA A 338 19.20 26.86 -4.63
N VAL A 339 19.58 25.84 -5.38
CA VAL A 339 19.50 24.43 -4.93
C VAL A 339 20.92 23.87 -4.81
N SER A 340 21.58 24.23 -3.71
CA SER A 340 22.76 23.56 -3.19
C SER A 340 22.74 23.59 -1.66
N GLY A 341 22.65 22.40 -1.05
CA GLY A 341 23.06 22.15 0.34
C GLY A 341 21.92 21.90 1.36
N PRO A 342 21.97 20.80 2.14
CA PRO A 342 21.04 20.54 3.23
C PRO A 342 21.50 21.32 4.48
N GLY A 343 20.66 22.21 5.01
CA GLY A 343 21.02 23.01 6.17
C GLY A 343 19.82 23.67 6.85
N HIS A 344 19.44 23.10 8.00
CA HIS A 344 18.63 23.70 9.07
C HIS A 344 17.22 24.19 8.72
N ILE A 345 16.24 23.30 8.93
CA ILE A 345 14.86 23.68 9.24
C ILE A 345 14.88 24.37 10.61
N ARG A 346 14.81 25.70 10.61
CA ARG A 346 14.50 26.49 11.81
C ARG A 346 12.99 26.44 12.01
N ALA A 347 12.57 25.77 13.07
CA ALA A 347 11.18 25.72 13.52
C ALA A 347 10.67 27.15 13.76
N ARG A 348 9.73 27.58 12.91
CA ARG A 348 8.90 28.76 13.17
C ARG A 348 7.69 28.25 13.94
N ALA A 349 7.74 28.40 15.27
CA ALA A 349 6.59 28.18 16.12
C ALA A 349 5.51 29.20 15.74
N SER A 350 4.46 28.72 15.09
CA SER A 350 3.19 29.41 15.00
C SER A 350 2.22 28.67 15.92
N ASP A 351 1.84 29.34 17.01
CA ASP A 351 0.63 29.03 17.75
C ASP A 351 -0.51 28.89 16.74
N ASN A 352 -1.15 27.72 16.70
CA ASN A 352 -2.40 27.58 15.98
C ASN A 352 -3.32 26.63 16.70
N GLU A 353 -4.48 27.19 17.04
CA GLU A 353 -5.65 26.56 17.59
C GLU A 353 -6.09 25.36 16.75
N VAL A 354 -6.63 24.37 17.44
CA VAL A 354 -7.20 23.14 16.91
C VAL A 354 -8.42 23.48 16.04
N GLY A 355 -8.20 23.71 14.74
CA GLY A 355 -9.23 23.85 13.72
C GLY A 355 -9.54 22.49 13.07
N GLY A 356 -10.81 22.10 13.06
CA GLY A 356 -11.31 20.84 12.50
C GLY A 356 -11.10 20.67 10.98
N PRO A 357 -11.45 19.49 10.43
CA PRO A 357 -11.06 19.10 9.07
C PRO A 357 -11.74 19.97 8.01
N VAL A 358 -10.93 20.76 7.28
CA VAL A 358 -11.35 21.47 6.07
C VAL A 358 -11.51 20.46 4.95
N SER A 359 -12.71 19.85 4.87
CA SER A 359 -13.18 19.02 3.75
C SER A 359 -13.72 19.91 2.62
N GLY A 360 -12.95 20.90 2.18
CA GLY A 360 -13.30 21.77 1.07
C GLY A 360 -12.57 21.33 -0.20
N ARG A 361 -13.21 20.51 -1.04
CA ARG A 361 -12.90 20.48 -2.49
C ARG A 361 -13.05 21.91 -3.00
N PRO A 362 -12.32 22.39 -4.04
CA PRO A 362 -12.55 23.73 -4.59
C PRO A 362 -13.92 23.81 -5.28
N GLY A 363 -14.98 23.85 -4.47
CA GLY A 363 -16.35 24.17 -4.80
C GLY A 363 -16.55 25.66 -4.55
N THR A 364 -16.71 26.36 -5.65
CA THR A 364 -17.30 27.70 -5.80
C THR A 364 -18.22 28.14 -4.64
N THR A 365 -17.79 29.12 -3.86
CA THR A 365 -18.62 30.25 -3.36
C THR A 365 -17.75 31.22 -2.57
N GLY A 366 -17.45 32.37 -3.20
CA GLY A 366 -16.72 33.46 -2.57
C GLY A 366 -15.68 34.05 -3.51
N SER A 367 -16.13 34.80 -4.52
CA SER A 367 -15.23 35.59 -5.36
C SER A 367 -14.46 36.58 -4.48
N ARG A 368 -13.20 36.27 -4.18
CA ARG A 368 -12.26 37.24 -3.62
C ARG A 368 -12.08 38.35 -4.68
N PRO A 369 -12.32 39.63 -4.34
CA PRO A 369 -12.09 40.73 -5.27
C PRO A 369 -10.60 40.74 -5.68
N GLY A 370 -10.33 40.65 -6.98
CA GLY A 370 -8.98 40.61 -7.56
C GLY A 370 -8.54 39.26 -8.15
N THR A 371 -9.36 38.20 -8.04
CA THR A 371 -9.04 36.92 -8.70
C THR A 371 -9.26 37.05 -10.21
N PRO A 372 -8.27 36.69 -11.07
CA PRO A 372 -8.46 36.72 -12.52
C PRO A 372 -9.66 35.85 -12.93
N PRO A 373 -10.37 36.20 -14.02
CA PRO A 373 -11.51 35.43 -14.48
C PRO A 373 -11.10 33.97 -14.73
N ALA A 374 -11.90 33.04 -14.24
CA ALA A 374 -11.62 31.61 -14.36
C ALA A 374 -11.60 31.21 -15.85
N THR A 375 -10.43 30.78 -16.33
CA THR A 375 -10.23 30.23 -17.67
C THR A 375 -9.80 28.77 -17.58
N PRO A 376 -9.94 27.95 -18.64
CA PRO A 376 -9.53 26.55 -18.61
C PRO A 376 -8.07 26.35 -18.20
N LEU A 377 -7.16 27.24 -18.65
CA LEU A 377 -5.73 27.14 -18.34
C LEU A 377 -5.42 27.57 -16.90
N THR A 378 -6.10 28.61 -16.41
CA THR A 378 -5.99 29.05 -15.01
C THR A 378 -6.57 28.01 -14.05
N ASP A 379 -7.70 27.39 -14.42
CA ASP A 379 -8.33 26.29 -13.67
C ASP A 379 -7.38 25.08 -13.59
N ASP A 380 -6.71 24.72 -14.68
CA ASP A 380 -5.74 23.61 -14.70
C ASP A 380 -4.50 23.91 -13.83
N ARG A 381 -3.97 25.14 -13.83
CA ARG A 381 -2.87 25.54 -12.93
C ARG A 381 -3.30 25.48 -11.47
N ALA A 382 -4.46 26.06 -11.16
CA ALA A 382 -5.01 26.05 -9.81
C ALA A 382 -5.25 24.62 -9.30
N LEU A 383 -5.75 23.72 -10.17
CA LEU A 383 -5.91 22.31 -9.86
C LEU A 383 -4.57 21.63 -9.56
N ALA A 384 -3.56 21.87 -10.39
CA ALA A 384 -2.24 21.30 -10.18
C ALA A 384 -1.61 21.78 -8.86
N ASP A 385 -1.70 23.09 -8.55
CA ASP A 385 -1.17 23.68 -7.33
C ASP A 385 -1.87 23.15 -6.07
N TRP A 386 -3.20 23.07 -6.12
CA TRP A 386 -4.00 22.45 -5.08
C TRP A 386 -3.59 20.99 -4.87
N PHE A 387 -3.43 20.22 -5.95
CA PHE A 387 -3.10 18.80 -5.83
C PHE A 387 -1.68 18.57 -5.32
N ALA A 388 -0.72 19.38 -5.75
CA ALA A 388 0.64 19.39 -5.21
C ALA A 388 0.63 19.65 -3.70
N THR A 389 -0.10 20.67 -3.24
CA THR A 389 -0.27 20.99 -1.82
C THR A 389 -0.91 19.82 -1.08
N ARG A 390 -1.95 19.21 -1.65
CA ARG A 390 -2.64 18.06 -1.05
C ARG A 390 -1.71 16.85 -0.87
N LEU A 391 -0.84 16.58 -1.84
CA LEU A 391 0.14 15.50 -1.76
C LEU A 391 1.20 15.77 -0.68
N ASP A 392 1.63 17.04 -0.54
CA ASP A 392 2.56 17.45 0.52
C ASP A 392 1.92 17.25 1.92
N ASP A 393 0.65 17.65 2.09
CA ASP A 393 -0.10 17.43 3.33
C ASP A 393 -0.24 15.93 3.66
N ASP A 394 -0.68 15.11 2.69
CA ASP A 394 -0.84 13.67 2.88
C ASP A 394 0.51 13.01 3.21
N ALA A 395 1.61 13.42 2.57
CA ALA A 395 2.95 12.94 2.86
C ALA A 395 3.40 13.31 4.28
N LEU A 396 3.13 14.54 4.73
CA LEU A 396 3.41 14.99 6.10
C LEU A 396 2.66 14.15 7.13
N TYR A 397 1.36 13.88 6.91
CA TYR A 397 0.57 13.06 7.81
C TYR A 397 1.03 11.60 7.86
N VAL A 398 1.41 11.02 6.73
CA VAL A 398 1.94 9.65 6.70
C VAL A 398 3.30 9.59 7.39
N ALA A 399 4.17 10.59 7.20
CA ALA A 399 5.45 10.66 7.88
C ALA A 399 5.26 10.72 9.41
N ALA A 400 4.35 11.56 9.90
CA ALA A 400 4.04 11.63 11.33
C ALA A 400 3.51 10.29 11.89
N ALA A 401 2.69 9.56 11.12
CA ALA A 401 2.23 8.23 11.50
C ALA A 401 3.37 7.20 11.49
N CYS A 402 4.27 7.24 10.50
CA CYS A 402 5.48 6.41 10.48
C CYS A 402 6.31 6.61 11.74
N ASP A 403 6.62 7.87 12.08
CA ASP A 403 7.44 8.21 13.25
C ASP A 403 6.79 7.70 14.54
N ARG A 404 5.49 7.96 14.73
CA ARG A 404 4.74 7.43 15.88
C ARG A 404 4.76 5.90 15.97
N THR A 405 4.54 5.20 14.86
CA THR A 405 4.59 3.72 14.85
C THR A 405 5.98 3.19 15.19
N ARG A 406 7.03 3.89 14.77
CA ARG A 406 8.43 3.53 15.04
C ARG A 406 8.75 3.71 16.52
N ASP A 407 8.43 4.87 17.08
CA ASP A 407 8.70 5.21 18.48
C ASP A 407 7.99 4.22 19.43
N VAL A 408 6.71 3.95 19.18
CA VAL A 408 5.95 2.98 20.00
C VAL A 408 6.47 1.56 19.79
N ALA A 409 6.87 1.17 18.58
CA ALA A 409 7.46 -0.14 18.35
C ALA A 409 8.80 -0.32 19.08
N GLU A 410 9.62 0.74 19.18
CA GLU A 410 10.91 0.72 19.88
C GLU A 410 10.73 0.61 21.41
N ILE A 411 9.82 1.42 21.98
CA ILE A 411 9.46 1.35 23.40
C ILE A 411 8.92 -0.05 23.73
N THR A 412 7.95 -0.54 22.95
CA THR A 412 7.36 -1.87 23.16
C THR A 412 8.40 -2.98 23.04
N ALA A 413 9.30 -2.90 22.05
CA ALA A 413 10.37 -3.88 21.88
C ALA A 413 11.23 -3.96 23.13
N THR A 414 11.60 -2.81 23.69
CA THR A 414 12.41 -2.71 24.91
C THR A 414 11.70 -3.34 26.10
N VAL A 415 10.41 -3.04 26.30
CA VAL A 415 9.60 -3.61 27.40
C VAL A 415 9.42 -5.12 27.24
N VAL A 416 9.12 -5.60 26.04
CA VAL A 416 8.94 -7.03 25.76
C VAL A 416 10.26 -7.78 25.92
N GLU A 417 11.37 -7.23 25.46
CA GLU A 417 12.70 -7.83 25.62
C GLU A 417 13.11 -7.91 27.09
N HIS A 418 12.87 -6.84 27.85
CA HIS A 418 13.12 -6.82 29.29
C HIS A 418 12.28 -7.87 30.03
N GLY A 419 10.96 -7.92 29.80
CA GLY A 419 10.09 -8.91 30.43
C GLY A 419 10.44 -10.34 30.04
N LEU A 420 10.76 -10.60 28.77
CA LEU A 420 11.23 -11.92 28.33
C LEU A 420 12.56 -12.32 28.98
N HIS A 421 13.45 -11.35 29.21
CA HIS A 421 14.71 -11.58 29.91
C HIS A 421 14.47 -11.91 31.38
N GLU A 422 13.65 -11.14 32.09
CA GLU A 422 13.27 -11.39 33.49
C GLU A 422 12.60 -12.76 33.67
N HIS A 423 11.69 -13.16 32.78
CA HIS A 423 11.06 -14.48 32.86
C HIS A 423 12.03 -15.62 32.55
N ARG A 424 12.97 -15.44 31.62
CA ARG A 424 14.02 -16.43 31.36
C ARG A 424 14.93 -16.56 32.59
N GLN A 425 15.34 -15.45 33.17
CA GLN A 425 16.17 -15.44 34.38
C GLN A 425 15.44 -16.06 35.57
N ALA A 426 14.16 -15.74 35.79
CA ALA A 426 13.36 -16.38 36.83
C ALA A 426 13.22 -17.89 36.60
N ALA A 427 13.02 -18.33 35.34
CA ALA A 427 12.97 -19.75 35.01
C ALA A 427 14.32 -20.45 35.19
N GLU A 428 15.43 -19.77 34.93
CA GLU A 428 16.79 -20.26 35.19
C GLU A 428 17.08 -20.33 36.69
N ASP A 429 16.80 -19.28 37.45
CA ASP A 429 16.93 -19.25 38.92
C ASP A 429 16.11 -20.36 39.58
N HIS A 430 14.89 -20.61 39.08
CA HIS A 430 14.08 -21.74 39.55
C HIS A 430 14.76 -23.07 39.24
N ARG A 431 15.27 -23.28 38.02
CA ARG A 431 15.99 -24.51 37.64
C ARG A 431 17.27 -24.71 38.46
N ASP A 432 18.03 -23.66 38.71
CA ASP A 432 19.27 -23.71 39.48
C ASP A 432 19.00 -24.05 40.94
N ARG A 433 17.97 -23.44 41.55
CA ARG A 433 17.52 -23.82 42.90
C ARG A 433 17.08 -25.28 42.96
N PHE A 434 16.37 -25.77 41.96
CA PHE A 434 15.99 -27.19 41.89
C PHE A 434 17.19 -28.11 41.71
N SER A 435 18.15 -27.74 40.85
CA SER A 435 19.39 -28.51 40.63
C SER A 435 20.24 -28.56 41.90
N LEU A 436 20.40 -27.45 42.61
CA LEU A 436 21.11 -27.39 43.90
C LEU A 436 20.43 -28.27 44.95
N LEU A 437 19.09 -28.19 45.06
CA LEU A 437 18.32 -29.04 45.98
C LEU A 437 18.50 -30.52 45.64
N GLN A 438 18.42 -30.89 44.36
CA GLN A 438 18.63 -32.26 43.90
C GLN A 438 20.04 -32.76 44.25
N THR A 439 21.07 -31.95 43.96
CA THR A 439 22.46 -32.33 44.22
C THR A 439 22.73 -32.44 45.72
N ALA A 440 22.18 -31.55 46.53
CA ALA A 440 22.30 -31.61 48.00
C ALA A 440 21.63 -32.87 48.58
N ILE A 441 20.44 -33.21 48.09
CA ILE A 441 19.70 -34.41 48.51
C ILE A 441 20.49 -35.68 48.14
N ILE A 442 20.97 -35.78 46.91
CA ILE A 442 21.77 -36.93 46.45
C ILE A 442 23.09 -37.03 47.25
N GLY A 443 23.78 -35.91 47.45
CA GLY A 443 25.01 -35.84 48.22
C GLY A 443 24.82 -36.26 49.68
N ALA A 444 23.72 -35.84 50.33
CA ALA A 444 23.38 -36.24 51.69
C ALA A 444 23.15 -37.76 51.81
N VAL A 445 22.39 -38.34 50.87
CA VAL A 445 22.15 -39.80 50.83
C VAL A 445 23.45 -40.57 50.65
N LEU A 446 24.32 -40.14 49.72
CA LEU A 446 25.62 -40.77 49.48
C LEU A 446 26.56 -40.65 50.68
N MET A 447 26.58 -39.49 51.37
CA MET A 447 27.38 -39.30 52.59
C MET A 447 26.95 -40.24 53.71
N VAL A 448 25.65 -40.36 53.97
CA VAL A 448 25.14 -41.29 55.00
C VAL A 448 25.54 -42.73 54.67
N LEU A 449 25.42 -43.14 53.41
CA LEU A 449 25.81 -44.48 52.98
C LEU A 449 27.32 -44.73 53.15
N THR A 450 28.14 -43.74 52.79
CA THR A 450 29.61 -43.82 52.90
C THR A 450 30.06 -43.84 54.35
N ALA A 451 29.44 -43.05 55.23
CA ALA A 451 29.75 -43.04 56.66
C ALA A 451 29.47 -44.40 57.31
N VAL A 452 28.36 -45.05 56.95
CA VAL A 452 28.04 -46.40 57.42
C VAL A 452 29.11 -47.42 56.99
N GLN A 453 29.62 -47.30 55.75
CA GLN A 453 30.68 -48.18 55.24
C GLN A 453 32.04 -47.90 55.91
N ALA A 454 32.42 -46.63 56.04
CA ALA A 454 33.73 -46.20 56.55
C ALA A 454 33.92 -46.49 58.04
N LEU A 455 32.86 -46.34 58.85
CA LEU A 455 32.89 -46.68 60.28
C LEU A 455 33.00 -48.19 60.53
N GLY A 456 33.09 -49.01 59.47
CA GLY A 456 33.09 -50.46 59.56
C GLY A 456 31.88 -50.97 60.31
N TYR A 457 30.78 -50.21 60.28
CA TYR A 457 29.60 -50.45 61.10
C TYR A 457 28.91 -51.70 60.56
N ARG A 458 29.36 -52.85 61.06
CA ARG A 458 28.67 -54.12 60.92
C ARG A 458 27.44 -53.99 61.79
N VAL A 459 26.38 -53.41 61.24
CA VAL A 459 25.06 -53.45 61.87
C VAL A 459 24.83 -54.93 62.24
N PRO A 460 24.68 -55.28 63.53
CA PRO A 460 24.47 -56.64 63.98
C PRO A 460 23.03 -57.07 63.68
N VAL A 461 22.60 -56.87 62.44
CA VAL A 461 21.34 -57.38 61.92
C VAL A 461 21.54 -58.82 61.52
N SER A 462 20.62 -59.66 62.01
CA SER A 462 20.51 -61.05 61.63
C SER A 462 20.45 -61.18 60.10
N GLY A 463 21.06 -62.25 59.56
CA GLY A 463 21.13 -62.51 58.11
C GLY A 463 19.82 -62.25 57.32
N PRO A 464 18.63 -62.57 57.86
CA PRO A 464 17.35 -62.33 57.18
C PRO A 464 16.98 -60.84 56.97
N VAL A 465 17.48 -59.92 57.80
CA VAL A 465 17.06 -58.50 57.79
C VAL A 465 17.88 -57.67 56.79
N LYS A 466 19.05 -58.15 56.36
CA LYS A 466 19.97 -57.41 55.49
C LYS A 466 19.37 -57.04 54.13
N ALA A 467 18.74 -58.00 53.45
CA ALA A 467 18.12 -57.77 52.13
C ALA A 467 16.94 -56.77 52.18
N PRO A 468 15.96 -56.90 53.11
CA PRO A 468 14.90 -55.91 53.25
C PRO A 468 15.44 -54.50 53.56
N LEU A 469 16.48 -54.39 54.39
CA LEU A 469 17.08 -53.11 54.71
C LEU A 469 17.67 -52.42 53.47
N VAL A 470 18.40 -53.15 52.63
CA VAL A 470 18.92 -52.64 51.34
C VAL A 470 17.77 -52.25 50.41
N ALA A 471 16.69 -53.03 50.37
CA ALA A 471 15.52 -52.72 49.56
C ALA A 471 14.79 -51.45 50.03
N VAL A 472 14.67 -51.23 51.34
CA VAL A 472 14.12 -49.99 51.91
C VAL A 472 14.96 -48.79 51.53
N LEU A 473 16.29 -48.88 51.69
CA LEU A 473 17.21 -47.81 51.30
C LEU A 473 17.07 -47.47 49.81
N GLY A 474 17.11 -48.48 48.93
CA GLY A 474 16.95 -48.27 47.49
C GLY A 474 15.59 -47.69 47.10
N ALA A 475 14.50 -48.17 47.72
CA ALA A 475 13.15 -47.68 47.45
C ALA A 475 12.96 -46.24 47.93
N VAL A 476 13.49 -45.89 49.11
CA VAL A 476 13.47 -44.52 49.64
C VAL A 476 14.29 -43.59 48.74
N THR A 477 15.47 -43.99 48.27
CA THR A 477 16.27 -43.18 47.32
C THR A 477 15.51 -42.93 46.01
N LEU A 478 14.88 -43.97 45.44
CA LEU A 478 14.08 -43.85 44.22
C LEU A 478 12.87 -42.92 44.42
N PHE A 479 12.18 -43.06 45.57
CA PHE A 479 11.05 -42.22 45.93
C PHE A 479 11.48 -40.75 46.09
N LEU A 480 12.60 -40.50 46.76
CA LEU A 480 13.14 -39.16 46.93
C LEU A 480 13.51 -38.53 45.58
N ALA A 481 14.16 -39.29 44.68
CA ALA A 481 14.50 -38.82 43.33
C ALA A 481 13.25 -38.52 42.48
N ALA A 482 12.25 -39.42 42.52
CA ALA A 482 10.98 -39.22 41.81
C ALA A 482 10.18 -38.04 42.38
N PHE A 483 10.25 -37.82 43.70
CA PHE A 483 9.62 -36.69 44.39
C PHE A 483 10.27 -35.36 44.01
N VAL A 484 11.61 -35.29 44.02
CA VAL A 484 12.35 -34.10 43.56
C VAL A 484 12.08 -33.80 42.09
N LEU A 485 12.08 -34.83 41.23
CA LEU A 485 11.75 -34.66 39.81
C LEU A 485 10.34 -34.10 39.62
N ARG A 486 9.37 -34.59 40.40
CA ARG A 486 7.99 -34.10 40.39
C ARG A 486 7.86 -32.67 40.89
N LEU A 487 8.67 -32.24 41.86
CA LEU A 487 8.74 -30.84 42.30
C LEU A 487 9.39 -29.93 41.24
N ALA A 488 10.43 -30.43 40.56
CA ALA A 488 11.19 -29.65 39.59
C ALA A 488 10.42 -29.42 38.28
N THR A 489 9.56 -30.36 37.88
CA THR A 489 8.73 -30.23 36.69
C THR A 489 7.32 -29.85 37.06
N ALA A 490 7.03 -28.54 37.09
CA ALA A 490 5.69 -27.98 37.33
C ALA A 490 4.66 -28.33 36.23
N SER A 491 5.03 -29.13 35.24
CA SER A 491 4.13 -29.52 34.15
C SER A 491 3.39 -30.80 34.51
N ASP A 492 2.07 -30.80 34.29
CA ASP A 492 1.10 -31.83 34.68
C ASP A 492 1.22 -33.11 33.82
N HIS A 493 2.42 -33.65 33.70
CA HIS A 493 2.70 -34.82 32.88
C HIS A 493 2.30 -36.08 33.67
N ARG A 494 1.15 -36.64 33.29
CA ARG A 494 0.65 -37.97 33.73
C ARG A 494 1.74 -39.05 33.94
N PRO A 495 2.77 -39.23 33.07
CA PRO A 495 3.80 -40.25 33.31
C PRO A 495 4.63 -40.01 34.59
N GLN A 496 4.90 -38.76 34.97
CA GLN A 496 5.67 -38.45 36.18
C GLN A 496 4.85 -38.69 37.45
N ALA A 497 3.56 -38.36 37.40
CA ALA A 497 2.64 -38.71 38.46
C ALA A 497 2.68 -40.23 38.69
N LEU A 498 2.56 -41.04 37.64
CA LEU A 498 2.62 -42.50 37.74
C LEU A 498 3.93 -42.98 38.39
N LEU A 499 5.08 -42.44 37.96
CA LEU A 499 6.39 -42.79 38.51
C LEU A 499 6.47 -42.54 40.02
N SER A 500 5.97 -41.39 40.49
CA SER A 500 5.96 -41.06 41.92
C SER A 500 5.08 -42.01 42.75
N HIS A 501 3.94 -42.46 42.20
CA HIS A 501 3.08 -43.43 42.87
C HIS A 501 3.74 -44.81 42.95
N ILE A 502 4.39 -45.26 41.88
CA ILE A 502 5.11 -46.54 41.86
C ILE A 502 6.24 -46.52 42.89
N ALA A 503 7.05 -45.45 42.94
CA ALA A 503 8.13 -45.33 43.90
C ALA A 503 7.64 -45.29 45.36
N ALA A 504 6.50 -44.62 45.61
CA ALA A 504 5.85 -44.63 46.93
C ALA A 504 5.37 -46.02 47.33
N GLY A 505 4.77 -46.75 46.39
CA GLY A 505 4.36 -48.13 46.59
C GLY A 505 5.56 -49.03 46.91
N LEU A 506 6.64 -48.95 46.14
CA LEU A 506 7.85 -49.73 46.39
C LEU A 506 8.44 -49.44 47.78
N SER A 507 8.41 -48.17 48.21
CA SER A 507 8.87 -47.77 49.54
C SER A 507 8.00 -48.37 50.66
N GLY A 508 6.68 -48.31 50.49
CA GLY A 508 5.74 -48.93 51.43
C GLY A 508 5.90 -50.45 51.52
N ALA A 509 6.08 -51.11 50.37
CA ALA A 509 6.33 -52.55 50.30
C ALA A 509 7.61 -52.95 51.02
N ALA A 510 8.71 -52.23 50.76
CA ALA A 510 10.00 -52.51 51.38
C ALA A 510 9.96 -52.27 52.89
N LEU A 511 9.32 -51.18 53.35
CA LEU A 511 9.23 -50.85 54.79
C LEU A 511 8.47 -51.94 55.55
N VAL A 512 7.34 -52.38 55.00
CA VAL A 512 6.52 -53.43 55.60
C VAL A 512 7.26 -54.77 55.61
N TRP A 513 8.00 -55.09 54.54
CA TRP A 513 8.87 -56.27 54.52
C TRP A 513 9.94 -56.20 55.63
N LEU A 514 10.58 -55.05 55.82
CA LEU A 514 11.57 -54.85 56.88
C LEU A 514 10.96 -55.05 58.27
N LEU A 515 9.79 -54.46 58.54
CA LEU A 515 9.11 -54.60 59.85
C LEU A 515 8.73 -56.05 60.15
N VAL A 516 8.21 -56.77 59.15
CA VAL A 516 7.92 -58.20 59.29
C VAL A 516 9.19 -59.00 59.55
N ALA A 517 10.28 -58.71 58.82
CA ALA A 517 11.55 -59.40 59.03
C ALA A 517 12.09 -59.17 60.45
N ILE A 518 12.01 -57.94 60.98
CA ILE A 518 12.44 -57.61 62.35
C ILE A 518 11.58 -58.36 63.38
N GLY A 519 10.25 -58.22 63.31
CA GLY A 519 9.35 -58.84 64.28
C GLY A 519 9.46 -60.37 64.31
N TRP A 520 9.65 -61.00 63.15
CA TRP A 520 9.81 -62.46 63.07
C TRP A 520 11.15 -62.93 63.65
N THR A 521 12.21 -62.14 63.48
CA THR A 521 13.52 -62.49 64.05
C THR A 521 13.54 -62.44 65.57
N GLU A 522 12.73 -61.58 66.20
CA GLU A 522 12.60 -61.54 67.67
C GLU A 522 11.74 -62.68 68.22
N GLN A 523 10.67 -63.08 67.53
CA GLN A 523 9.72 -64.05 68.06
C GLN A 523 10.06 -65.52 67.81
N ALA A 524 10.65 -65.87 66.66
CA ALA A 524 10.59 -67.24 66.18
C ALA A 524 11.94 -67.93 65.95
N HIS A 525 13.08 -67.23 65.93
CA HIS A 525 14.41 -67.77 65.52
C HIS A 525 14.43 -68.54 64.17
N HIS A 526 13.35 -68.51 63.39
CA HIS A 526 13.18 -69.19 62.10
C HIS A 526 12.90 -68.17 60.99
N SER A 527 13.18 -68.54 59.74
CA SER A 527 12.91 -67.67 58.58
C SER A 527 11.40 -67.48 58.38
N SER A 528 10.95 -66.27 58.05
CA SER A 528 9.52 -66.01 57.83
C SER A 528 8.97 -66.83 56.65
N PRO A 529 7.71 -67.30 56.71
CA PRO A 529 7.08 -67.97 55.59
C PRO A 529 7.00 -67.03 54.38
N ARG A 530 7.58 -67.43 53.24
CA ARG A 530 7.66 -66.61 52.01
C ARG A 530 6.30 -66.04 51.58
N GLY A 531 5.24 -66.84 51.71
CA GLY A 531 3.87 -66.43 51.35
C GLY A 531 3.34 -65.26 52.19
N LEU A 532 3.64 -65.26 53.49
CA LEU A 532 3.21 -64.18 54.40
C LEU A 532 3.97 -62.90 54.07
N THR A 533 5.28 -62.97 53.83
CA THR A 533 6.08 -61.82 53.44
C THR A 533 5.62 -61.18 52.12
N CYS A 534 5.31 -61.98 51.10
CA CYS A 534 4.77 -61.47 49.83
C CYS A 534 3.42 -60.78 50.00
N LEU A 535 2.49 -61.36 50.77
CA LEU A 535 1.17 -60.79 51.00
C LEU A 535 1.25 -59.44 51.73
N VAL A 536 2.02 -59.38 52.83
CA VAL A 536 2.13 -58.14 53.62
C VAL A 536 2.90 -57.06 52.86
N SER A 537 3.91 -57.42 52.05
CA SER A 537 4.61 -56.46 51.17
C SER A 537 3.70 -55.90 50.07
N GLY A 538 2.84 -56.76 49.46
CA GLY A 538 1.82 -56.32 48.50
C GLY A 538 0.82 -55.35 49.13
N PHE A 539 0.40 -55.61 50.36
CA PHE A 539 -0.42 -54.68 51.13
C PHE A 539 0.31 -53.34 51.37
N GLY A 540 1.57 -53.38 51.78
CA GLY A 540 2.43 -52.19 51.92
C GLY A 540 2.53 -51.36 50.63
N PHE A 541 2.61 -52.00 49.47
CA PHE A 541 2.61 -51.32 48.17
C PHE A 541 1.31 -50.54 47.93
N VAL A 542 0.17 -51.20 48.13
CA VAL A 542 -1.15 -50.59 47.92
C VAL A 542 -1.36 -49.41 48.87
N VAL A 543 -0.98 -49.57 50.14
CA VAL A 543 -1.03 -48.49 51.13
C VAL A 543 -0.12 -47.33 50.72
N GLY A 544 1.11 -47.59 50.29
CA GLY A 544 2.04 -46.56 49.82
C GLY A 544 1.49 -45.75 48.63
N VAL A 545 0.91 -46.42 47.62
CA VAL A 545 0.26 -45.76 46.48
C VAL A 545 -0.97 -44.95 46.93
N ALA A 546 -1.80 -45.51 47.82
CA ALA A 546 -3.00 -44.84 48.31
C ALA A 546 -2.66 -43.58 49.10
N VAL A 547 -1.65 -43.64 49.96
CA VAL A 547 -1.14 -42.48 50.71
C VAL A 547 -0.58 -41.42 49.75
N ALA A 548 0.22 -41.80 48.76
CA ALA A 548 0.73 -40.86 47.76
C ALA A 548 -0.39 -40.20 46.95
N ARG A 549 -1.44 -40.95 46.59
CA ARG A 549 -2.65 -40.40 45.95
C ARG A 549 -3.39 -39.44 46.87
N LEU A 550 -3.59 -39.80 48.13
CA LEU A 550 -4.25 -38.94 49.13
C LEU A 550 -3.48 -37.64 49.36
N LEU A 551 -2.15 -37.71 49.50
CA LEU A 551 -1.29 -36.54 49.65
C LEU A 551 -1.32 -35.66 48.39
N SER A 552 -1.32 -36.26 47.19
CA SER A 552 -1.46 -35.50 45.94
C SER A 552 -2.84 -34.86 45.76
N ARG A 553 -3.90 -35.48 46.27
CA ARG A 553 -5.27 -34.95 46.21
C ARG A 553 -5.53 -33.86 47.24
N ARG A 554 -4.87 -33.95 48.40
CA ARG A 554 -5.06 -33.01 49.50
C ARG A 554 -4.44 -31.65 49.29
N GLY A 555 -3.60 -31.47 48.27
CA GLY A 555 -3.08 -30.15 47.91
C GLY A 555 -2.54 -29.41 49.13
N LEU A 556 -1.30 -29.73 49.55
CA LEU A 556 -0.45 -28.64 50.01
C LEU A 556 -0.35 -27.68 48.83
N ALA A 557 -1.28 -26.72 48.81
CA ALA A 557 -1.28 -25.53 47.99
C ALA A 557 -0.18 -24.62 48.54
N ALA A 558 1.04 -24.97 48.19
CA ALA A 558 2.17 -24.06 48.08
C ALA A 558 2.64 -24.15 46.63
#